data_AF-A0A8C4T464-F1
#
_entry.id   AF-A0A8C4T464-F1
#
_cell.length_a   1.000
_cell.length_b   1.000
_cell.length_c   1.000
_cell.angle_alpha   90.00
_cell.angle_beta   90.00
_cell.angle_gamma   90.00
#
_symmetry.space_group_name_H-M   'P 1'
#
loop_
_entity.id
_entity.type
_entity.pdbx_description
1 polymer ?
#
loop_
_entity_poly.entity_id
_entity_poly.type
_entity_poly.pdbx_seq_one_letter_code
_entity_poly.pdbx_strand_id
1 'polypeptide(L)'
;MLRERFPEFCSSPSPPVEVKLEESVSLEMDNHASDKEDGCYDNTEAAFSDDEEELNSKGKKREFRFHPIKEAIVEEPADITPYVDQLDETLKEKVLQLQKGSDTETQCEVMQEIVELILEEDFDSEQMSTLASCLAELFKGHFRGDVLPEEITDESLEESVARPVCLIFRNLCQMQEDNSGFSILLDLLAELYQKQPKIGYHLLYYLKASKAASGKMSLYESFAQATALGDLHTCLMMDMKACQEDDVRLLCYLTPSIYSEFPDETLRSGELLNMIVAVIDSTQLQELMCHVMMGNLVMFRKDSVLNILIQSLDWETFEQYSTWQLFLAHNIPLETIIPILQHLKYKGRILFKCLTLFFFPLRFVSY
;
A
#
# COMPACT_ATOMS: atom_id res chain seq x y z
N MET A 1 12.19 36.02 12.51
CA MET A 1 13.23 34.98 12.62
C MET A 1 13.67 34.36 11.28
N LEU A 2 12.79 34.20 10.27
CA LEU A 2 13.21 33.74 8.92
C LEU A 2 14.09 34.76 8.16
N ARG A 3 13.84 36.06 8.32
CA ARG A 3 14.56 37.15 7.61
C ARG A 3 16.01 37.38 8.09
N GLU A 4 16.34 36.93 9.29
CA GLU A 4 17.67 37.12 9.90
C GLU A 4 18.59 35.92 9.68
N ARG A 5 18.04 34.76 9.31
CA ARG A 5 18.79 33.51 9.10
C ARG A 5 19.13 33.24 7.62
N PHE A 6 18.44 33.90 6.68
CA PHE A 6 18.55 33.60 5.23
C PHE A 6 18.38 34.85 4.35
N PRO A 7 19.39 35.74 4.26
CA PRO A 7 19.30 36.94 3.41
C PRO A 7 19.24 36.64 1.91
N GLU A 8 19.69 35.45 1.49
CA GLU A 8 19.72 34.98 0.09
C GLU A 8 18.32 34.79 -0.52
N PHE A 9 17.31 34.52 0.31
CA PHE A 9 15.93 34.27 -0.13
C PHE A 9 15.04 35.52 -0.15
N CYS A 10 15.58 36.69 0.20
CA CYS A 10 14.82 37.95 0.31
C CYS A 10 15.23 39.02 -0.71
N SER A 11 16.02 38.69 -1.74
CA SER A 11 16.36 39.63 -2.81
C SER A 11 15.38 39.53 -3.99
N SER A 12 14.79 40.66 -4.36
CA SER A 12 13.87 40.80 -5.49
C SER A 12 14.63 40.63 -6.82
N PRO A 13 14.04 40.03 -7.86
CA PRO A 13 14.73 39.84 -9.14
C PRO A 13 14.97 41.19 -9.82
N SER A 14 16.23 41.45 -10.20
CA SER A 14 16.63 42.61 -11.00
C SER A 14 16.11 42.50 -12.45
N PRO A 15 15.74 43.62 -13.09
CA PRO A 15 15.10 43.63 -14.42
C PRO A 15 16.09 43.29 -15.55
N PRO A 16 15.60 42.81 -16.71
CA PRO A 16 16.45 42.37 -17.81
C PRO A 16 17.08 43.58 -18.51
N VAL A 17 18.39 43.54 -18.71
CA VAL A 17 19.13 44.52 -19.52
C VAL A 17 19.06 44.10 -20.98
N GLU A 18 18.45 44.96 -21.80
CA GLU A 18 18.49 44.91 -23.27
C GLU A 18 19.92 45.04 -23.79
N VAL A 19 20.34 44.14 -24.68
CA VAL A 19 21.51 44.35 -25.53
C VAL A 19 21.07 44.28 -26.99
N LYS A 20 21.29 45.40 -27.68
CA LYS A 20 20.92 45.69 -29.07
C LYS A 20 21.62 44.81 -30.11
N LEU A 21 20.88 44.51 -31.17
CA LEU A 21 21.31 44.14 -32.52
C LEU A 21 22.25 45.19 -33.13
N GLU A 22 23.37 44.76 -33.74
CA GLU A 22 24.00 45.22 -35.01
C GLU A 22 25.08 44.16 -35.36
N GLU A 23 25.47 43.80 -36.59
CA GLU A 23 24.86 43.64 -37.91
C GLU A 23 25.78 42.64 -38.66
N SER A 24 25.26 41.99 -39.68
CA SER A 24 25.81 40.84 -40.43
C SER A 24 27.07 41.09 -41.28
N VAL A 25 27.98 40.10 -41.35
CA VAL A 25 28.78 39.82 -42.56
C VAL A 25 28.88 38.31 -42.81
N SER A 26 28.42 37.92 -43.99
CA SER A 26 28.41 36.59 -44.61
C SER A 26 29.83 36.09 -44.97
N LEU A 27 29.99 34.77 -45.13
CA LEU A 27 30.83 34.03 -46.12
C LEU A 27 30.88 32.56 -45.65
N GLU A 28 29.98 31.71 -46.18
CA GLU A 28 30.21 30.76 -47.28
C GLU A 28 31.04 29.51 -46.92
N MET A 29 30.36 28.36 -47.02
CA MET A 29 30.92 27.00 -47.02
C MET A 29 31.82 26.84 -48.24
N ASP A 30 33.04 26.37 -48.02
CA ASP A 30 33.85 25.80 -49.10
C ASP A 30 34.40 24.43 -48.69
N ASN A 31 34.26 23.50 -49.61
CA ASN A 31 34.47 22.07 -49.46
C ASN A 31 35.65 21.71 -50.35
N HIS A 32 36.84 21.50 -49.78
CA HIS A 32 37.97 20.97 -50.53
C HIS A 32 38.73 19.91 -49.74
N ALA A 33 38.64 18.69 -50.28
CA ALA A 33 39.50 17.57 -49.98
C ALA A 33 40.95 17.85 -50.43
N SER A 34 41.92 17.50 -49.59
CA SER A 34 43.23 17.05 -50.03
C SER A 34 43.92 16.25 -48.94
N ASP A 35 44.35 15.07 -49.34
CA ASP A 35 45.06 14.02 -48.61
C ASP A 35 46.22 14.52 -47.74
N LYS A 36 46.39 13.86 -46.59
CA LYS A 36 47.69 13.36 -46.13
C LYS A 36 47.51 12.32 -45.02
N GLU A 37 47.88 11.10 -45.37
CA GLU A 37 48.14 9.97 -44.48
C GLU A 37 49.28 10.31 -43.49
N ASP A 38 49.12 9.93 -42.24
CA ASP A 38 50.19 9.30 -41.46
C ASP A 38 49.59 8.56 -40.25
N GLY A 39 49.90 7.28 -40.15
CA GLY A 39 49.19 6.32 -39.33
C GLY A 39 49.65 6.21 -37.88
N CYS A 40 48.73 5.70 -37.05
CA CYS A 40 49.06 4.78 -35.96
C CYS A 40 47.80 3.98 -35.65
N TYR A 41 47.64 2.83 -36.32
CA TYR A 41 46.72 1.80 -35.86
C TYR A 41 47.33 1.19 -34.60
N ASP A 42 46.70 1.41 -33.45
CA ASP A 42 46.80 0.47 -32.33
C ASP A 42 45.41 -0.06 -32.02
N ASN A 43 45.20 -1.32 -32.38
CA ASN A 43 44.05 -2.12 -31.99
C ASN A 43 44.29 -2.57 -30.55
N THR A 44 43.78 -1.82 -29.58
CA THR A 44 43.57 -2.37 -28.24
C THR A 44 42.07 -2.46 -27.97
N GLU A 45 41.57 -3.69 -28.08
CA GLU A 45 40.29 -4.13 -27.56
C GLU A 45 40.08 -3.61 -26.12
N ALA A 46 38.86 -3.18 -25.81
CA ALA A 46 38.46 -2.85 -24.46
C ALA A 46 38.50 -4.12 -23.58
N ALA A 47 39.59 -4.31 -22.84
CA ALA A 47 39.70 -5.34 -21.83
C ALA A 47 39.12 -4.83 -20.50
N PHE A 48 38.11 -5.53 -19.97
CA PHE A 48 37.65 -5.36 -18.60
C PHE A 48 38.74 -5.88 -17.65
N SER A 49 39.18 -5.03 -16.72
CA SER A 49 40.12 -5.41 -15.66
C SER A 49 39.39 -6.25 -14.62
N ASP A 50 39.44 -7.56 -14.80
CA ASP A 50 38.96 -8.56 -13.83
C ASP A 50 40.05 -8.80 -12.78
N ASP A 51 40.08 -7.97 -11.74
CA ASP A 51 40.86 -8.21 -10.52
C ASP A 51 40.02 -9.09 -9.57
N GLU A 52 40.14 -10.41 -9.74
CA GLU A 52 39.62 -11.43 -8.83
C GLU A 52 40.46 -11.49 -7.54
N GLU A 53 40.09 -10.71 -6.51
CA GLU A 53 40.45 -11.03 -5.12
C GLU A 53 39.45 -12.04 -4.54
N GLU A 54 39.89 -13.30 -4.45
CA GLU A 54 39.21 -14.38 -3.72
C GLU A 54 38.96 -13.99 -2.25
N LEU A 55 37.74 -13.54 -1.94
CA LEU A 55 37.24 -13.44 -0.57
C LEU A 55 36.12 -14.46 -0.34
N ASN A 56 36.55 -15.62 0.15
CA ASN A 56 35.73 -16.66 0.77
C ASN A 56 34.87 -16.05 1.89
N SER A 57 33.61 -15.74 1.58
CA SER A 57 32.57 -15.51 2.59
C SER A 57 31.28 -16.18 2.12
N LYS A 58 30.76 -17.08 2.97
CA LYS A 58 29.46 -17.75 2.79
C LYS A 58 28.35 -16.68 2.81
N GLY A 59 28.05 -16.10 1.65
CA GLY A 59 26.97 -15.16 1.45
C GLY A 59 25.64 -15.87 1.29
N LYS A 60 24.65 -15.50 2.10
CA LYS A 60 23.24 -15.76 1.82
C LYS A 60 22.94 -15.27 0.39
N LYS A 61 22.30 -16.11 -0.42
CA LYS A 61 21.82 -15.75 -1.75
C LYS A 61 21.04 -14.44 -1.64
N ARG A 62 21.46 -13.42 -2.38
CA ARG A 62 20.68 -12.20 -2.60
C ARG A 62 19.44 -12.61 -3.40
N GLU A 63 18.28 -12.66 -2.76
CA GLU A 63 17.01 -12.72 -3.48
C GLU A 63 16.69 -11.31 -3.96
N PHE A 64 16.96 -11.06 -5.24
CA PHE A 64 16.32 -9.94 -5.92
C PHE A 64 14.84 -10.30 -6.02
N ARG A 65 13.98 -9.65 -5.22
CA ARG A 65 12.53 -9.72 -5.41
C ARG A 65 12.18 -8.91 -6.66
N PHE A 66 12.23 -9.57 -7.80
CA PHE A 66 11.62 -9.07 -9.01
C PHE A 66 10.11 -9.03 -8.78
N HIS A 67 9.53 -7.82 -8.81
CA HIS A 67 8.09 -7.66 -8.88
C HIS A 67 7.68 -8.04 -10.31
N PRO A 68 6.82 -9.07 -10.50
CA PRO A 68 6.36 -9.45 -11.82
C PRO A 68 5.69 -8.26 -12.52
N ILE A 69 5.98 -8.07 -13.81
CA ILE A 69 5.21 -7.16 -14.65
C ILE A 69 3.78 -7.69 -14.65
N LYS A 70 2.78 -6.87 -14.27
CA LYS A 70 1.35 -7.24 -14.31
C LYS A 70 1.02 -7.72 -15.73
N GLU A 71 1.00 -9.04 -15.95
CA GLU A 71 0.61 -9.62 -17.23
C GLU A 71 -0.82 -9.19 -17.55
N ALA A 72 -1.07 -8.81 -18.81
CA ALA A 72 -2.42 -8.54 -19.28
C ALA A 72 -3.23 -9.85 -19.23
N ILE A 73 -3.97 -10.05 -18.14
CA ILE A 73 -4.82 -11.22 -17.96
C ILE A 73 -5.96 -11.12 -18.96
N VAL A 74 -6.05 -12.09 -19.87
CA VAL A 74 -7.23 -12.27 -20.73
C VAL A 74 -8.39 -12.64 -19.81
N GLU A 75 -9.45 -11.83 -19.79
CA GLU A 75 -10.66 -12.11 -19.03
C GLU A 75 -11.37 -13.32 -19.63
N GLU A 76 -11.12 -14.49 -19.06
CA GLU A 76 -12.01 -15.62 -19.23
C GLU A 76 -13.34 -15.31 -18.52
N PRO A 77 -14.50 -15.59 -19.15
CA PRO A 77 -15.79 -15.39 -18.50
C PRO A 77 -15.84 -16.22 -17.22
N ALA A 78 -16.33 -15.63 -16.13
CA ALA A 78 -16.45 -16.32 -14.85
C ALA A 78 -17.26 -17.61 -15.01
N ASP A 79 -16.62 -18.76 -14.74
CA ASP A 79 -17.25 -20.07 -14.84
C ASP A 79 -17.87 -20.46 -13.50
N ILE A 80 -19.14 -20.10 -13.33
CA ILE A 80 -19.95 -20.46 -12.15
C ILE A 80 -20.70 -21.77 -12.32
N THR A 81 -20.62 -22.42 -13.49
CA THR A 81 -21.32 -23.69 -13.79
C THR A 81 -21.19 -24.74 -12.69
N PRO A 82 -20.01 -24.99 -12.08
CA PRO A 82 -19.89 -26.02 -11.03
C PRO A 82 -20.71 -25.72 -9.77
N TYR A 83 -21.02 -24.45 -9.49
CA TYR A 83 -21.65 -24.00 -8.24
C TYR A 83 -23.12 -23.63 -8.44
N VAL A 84 -23.46 -23.01 -9.56
CA VAL A 84 -24.79 -22.44 -9.83
C VAL A 84 -25.90 -23.48 -9.88
N ASP A 85 -25.60 -24.73 -10.23
CA ASP A 85 -26.55 -25.83 -10.27
C ASP A 85 -26.89 -26.41 -8.88
N GLN A 86 -26.12 -26.05 -7.85
CA GLN A 86 -26.34 -26.47 -6.47
C GLN A 86 -27.19 -25.45 -5.69
N LEU A 87 -27.40 -24.26 -6.27
CA LEU A 87 -28.29 -23.25 -5.72
C LEU A 87 -29.76 -23.64 -5.93
N ASP A 88 -30.62 -23.20 -5.02
CA ASP A 88 -32.05 -23.23 -5.24
C ASP A 88 -32.46 -22.41 -6.49
N GLU A 89 -33.62 -22.69 -7.07
CA GLU A 89 -34.02 -22.07 -8.34
C GLU A 89 -34.11 -20.54 -8.25
N THR A 90 -34.48 -20.01 -7.08
CA THR A 90 -34.61 -18.58 -6.81
C THR A 90 -33.25 -17.86 -6.80
N LEU A 91 -32.27 -18.33 -6.03
CA LEU A 91 -30.92 -17.76 -6.02
C LEU A 91 -30.22 -18.01 -7.34
N LYS A 92 -30.40 -19.20 -7.92
CA LYS A 92 -29.85 -19.55 -9.23
C LYS A 92 -30.25 -18.55 -10.30
N GLU A 93 -31.54 -18.20 -10.38
CA GLU A 93 -32.03 -17.21 -11.33
C GLU A 93 -31.34 -15.85 -11.11
N LYS A 94 -31.23 -15.40 -9.85
CA LYS A 94 -30.61 -14.12 -9.51
C LYS A 94 -29.11 -14.09 -9.79
N VAL A 95 -28.37 -15.14 -9.47
CA VAL A 95 -26.93 -15.26 -9.77
C VAL A 95 -26.70 -15.25 -11.29
N LEU A 96 -27.56 -15.90 -12.07
CA LEU A 96 -27.48 -15.86 -13.54
C LEU A 96 -27.88 -14.49 -14.11
N GLN A 97 -28.82 -13.78 -13.49
CA GLN A 97 -29.14 -12.38 -13.84
C GLN A 97 -27.94 -11.47 -13.54
N LEU A 98 -27.28 -11.66 -12.40
CA LEU A 98 -26.08 -10.92 -12.01
C LEU A 98 -24.95 -11.12 -13.01
N GLN A 99 -24.72 -12.36 -13.47
CA GLN A 99 -23.71 -12.68 -14.49
C GLN A 99 -24.02 -12.03 -15.85
N LYS A 100 -25.31 -11.90 -16.21
CA LYS A 100 -25.74 -11.32 -17.50
C LYS A 100 -25.80 -9.79 -17.48
N GLY A 101 -25.75 -9.16 -16.32
CA GLY A 101 -25.83 -7.71 -16.17
C GLY A 101 -24.74 -7.02 -16.99
N SER A 102 -25.14 -6.08 -17.85
CA SER A 102 -24.25 -5.34 -18.75
C SER A 102 -23.46 -4.23 -18.06
N ASP A 103 -23.99 -3.71 -16.96
CA ASP A 103 -23.53 -2.51 -16.28
C ASP A 103 -23.63 -2.67 -14.76
N THR A 104 -22.84 -1.87 -14.06
CA THR A 104 -22.68 -1.92 -12.60
C THR A 104 -23.96 -1.59 -11.85
N GLU A 105 -24.83 -0.74 -12.40
CA GLU A 105 -26.11 -0.35 -11.79
C GLU A 105 -27.06 -1.54 -11.74
N THR A 106 -27.28 -2.20 -12.89
CA THR A 106 -28.08 -3.43 -12.97
C THR A 106 -27.52 -4.54 -12.08
N GLN A 107 -26.20 -4.69 -12.04
CA GLN A 107 -25.57 -5.67 -11.15
C GLN A 107 -25.76 -5.33 -9.66
N CYS A 108 -25.78 -4.05 -9.29
CA CYS A 108 -26.07 -3.62 -7.93
C CYS A 108 -27.53 -3.92 -7.55
N GLU A 109 -28.49 -3.67 -8.44
CA GLU A 109 -29.90 -3.98 -8.19
C GLU A 109 -30.09 -5.48 -7.92
N VAL A 110 -29.57 -6.35 -8.79
CA VAL A 110 -29.67 -7.80 -8.62
C VAL A 110 -28.93 -8.27 -7.36
N MET A 111 -27.77 -7.69 -7.05
CA MET A 111 -27.03 -8.03 -5.84
C MET A 111 -27.76 -7.59 -4.57
N GLN A 112 -28.49 -6.48 -4.59
CA GLN A 112 -29.34 -6.06 -3.48
C GLN A 112 -30.49 -7.05 -3.27
N GLU A 113 -31.14 -7.53 -4.34
CA GLU A 113 -32.15 -8.58 -4.25
C GLU A 113 -31.59 -9.90 -3.68
N ILE A 114 -30.36 -10.27 -4.06
CA ILE A 114 -29.65 -11.43 -3.47
C ILE A 114 -29.44 -11.24 -1.97
N VAL A 115 -29.00 -10.05 -1.54
CA VAL A 115 -28.84 -9.73 -0.11
C VAL A 115 -30.18 -9.85 0.63
N GLU A 116 -31.27 -9.36 0.04
CA GLU A 116 -32.61 -9.47 0.63
C GLU A 116 -33.08 -10.92 0.77
N LEU A 117 -32.82 -11.78 -0.21
CA LEU A 117 -33.14 -13.22 -0.16
C LEU A 117 -32.36 -13.94 0.96
N ILE A 118 -31.09 -13.59 1.16
CA ILE A 118 -30.26 -14.20 2.22
C ILE A 118 -30.74 -13.79 3.62
N LEU A 119 -31.34 -12.61 3.74
CA LEU A 119 -31.85 -12.08 4.99
C LEU A 119 -33.23 -12.65 5.38
N GLU A 120 -33.84 -13.49 4.55
CA GLU A 120 -35.04 -14.22 4.92
C GLU A 120 -34.74 -15.21 6.08
N GLU A 121 -35.71 -15.39 6.99
CA GLU A 121 -35.55 -16.31 8.12
C GLU A 121 -35.35 -17.75 7.59
N ASP A 122 -34.36 -18.47 8.15
CA ASP A 122 -33.96 -19.85 7.81
C ASP A 122 -33.08 -20.06 6.55
N PHE A 123 -32.22 -19.11 6.20
CA PHE A 123 -31.26 -19.31 5.10
C PHE A 123 -30.27 -20.46 5.38
N ASP A 124 -30.18 -21.39 4.42
CA ASP A 124 -29.40 -22.61 4.56
C ASP A 124 -27.88 -22.37 4.43
N SER A 125 -27.09 -23.01 5.30
CA SER A 125 -25.63 -22.86 5.32
C SER A 125 -24.95 -23.52 4.11
N GLU A 126 -25.51 -24.61 3.56
CA GLU A 126 -25.00 -25.21 2.32
C GLU A 126 -25.23 -24.28 1.12
N GLN A 127 -26.41 -23.65 1.05
CA GLN A 127 -26.71 -22.60 0.05
C GLN A 127 -25.76 -21.41 0.20
N MET A 128 -25.44 -20.98 1.42
CA MET A 128 -24.51 -19.86 1.68
C MET A 128 -23.11 -20.12 1.12
N SER A 129 -22.51 -21.27 1.42
CA SER A 129 -21.15 -21.58 0.95
C SER A 129 -21.09 -21.71 -0.58
N THR A 130 -22.17 -22.25 -1.18
CA THR A 130 -22.33 -22.33 -2.65
C THR A 130 -22.44 -20.95 -3.26
N LEU A 131 -23.28 -20.08 -2.69
CA LEU A 131 -23.45 -18.70 -3.14
C LEU A 131 -22.15 -17.90 -3.01
N ALA A 132 -21.43 -18.03 -1.89
CA ALA A 132 -20.13 -17.41 -1.70
C ALA A 132 -19.13 -17.84 -2.79
N SER A 133 -19.16 -19.11 -3.21
CA SER A 133 -18.33 -19.60 -4.32
C SER A 133 -18.73 -18.97 -5.66
N CYS A 134 -20.03 -18.85 -5.95
CA CYS A 134 -20.52 -18.13 -7.14
C CYS A 134 -20.08 -16.66 -7.14
N LEU A 135 -20.28 -15.94 -6.03
CA LEU A 135 -19.93 -14.52 -5.92
C LEU A 135 -18.42 -14.28 -6.00
N ALA A 136 -17.62 -15.18 -5.40
CA ALA A 136 -16.16 -15.12 -5.50
C ALA A 136 -15.69 -15.19 -6.96
N GLU A 137 -16.29 -16.07 -7.76
CA GLU A 137 -16.03 -16.22 -9.19
C GLU A 137 -16.51 -15.02 -10.01
N LEU A 138 -17.77 -14.58 -9.81
CA LEU A 138 -18.35 -13.45 -10.55
C LEU A 138 -17.58 -12.15 -10.31
N PHE A 139 -17.15 -11.92 -9.07
CA PHE A 139 -16.47 -10.68 -8.68
C PHE A 139 -14.94 -10.78 -8.76
N LYS A 140 -14.36 -11.83 -9.37
CA LYS A 140 -12.91 -11.94 -9.57
C LYS A 140 -12.29 -10.68 -10.18
N GLY A 141 -12.98 -10.05 -11.12
CA GLY A 141 -12.55 -8.79 -11.74
C GLY A 141 -12.56 -7.61 -10.77
N HIS A 142 -13.47 -7.58 -9.80
CA HIS A 142 -13.59 -6.48 -8.83
C HIS A 142 -12.41 -6.42 -7.84
N PHE A 143 -11.73 -7.55 -7.62
CA PHE A 143 -10.55 -7.63 -6.75
C PHE A 143 -9.22 -7.53 -7.53
N ARG A 144 -9.29 -7.13 -8.80
CA ARG A 144 -8.13 -6.94 -9.69
C ARG A 144 -8.01 -5.47 -10.07
N GLY A 145 -6.77 -5.07 -10.34
CA GLY A 145 -6.46 -3.69 -10.73
C GLY A 145 -6.34 -2.75 -9.55
N ASP A 146 -6.20 -1.47 -9.85
CA ASP A 146 -5.98 -0.44 -8.85
C ASP A 146 -7.36 0.02 -8.33
N VAL A 147 -7.60 -0.23 -7.04
CA VAL A 147 -8.89 0.04 -6.39
C VAL A 147 -9.03 1.53 -6.05
N LEU A 148 -7.90 2.15 -5.69
CA LEU A 148 -7.84 3.56 -5.32
C LEU A 148 -7.82 4.44 -6.59
N PRO A 149 -8.78 5.37 -6.76
CA PRO A 149 -8.79 6.30 -7.90
C PRO A 149 -7.49 7.09 -8.02
N GLU A 150 -7.06 7.46 -9.23
CA GLU A 150 -5.84 8.27 -9.44
C GLU A 150 -5.92 9.62 -8.69
N GLU A 151 -7.05 10.30 -8.79
CA GLU A 151 -7.34 11.50 -8.01
C GLU A 151 -8.23 11.15 -6.82
N ILE A 152 -7.71 11.36 -5.61
CA ILE A 152 -8.43 11.07 -4.37
C ILE A 152 -9.33 12.28 -4.05
N THR A 153 -10.60 12.17 -4.41
CA THR A 153 -11.66 13.13 -4.09
C THR A 153 -12.80 12.39 -3.42
N ASP A 154 -13.64 13.11 -2.67
CA ASP A 154 -14.85 12.52 -2.07
C ASP A 154 -15.74 11.84 -3.12
N GLU A 155 -15.86 12.41 -4.32
CA GLU A 155 -16.71 11.88 -5.39
C GLU A 155 -16.10 10.61 -6.01
N SER A 156 -14.80 10.64 -6.34
CA SER A 156 -14.11 9.48 -6.92
C SER A 156 -13.99 8.31 -5.95
N LEU A 157 -13.83 8.58 -4.65
CA LEU A 157 -13.85 7.54 -3.62
C LEU A 157 -15.22 6.87 -3.53
N GLU A 158 -16.30 7.64 -3.49
CA GLU A 158 -17.68 7.11 -3.47
C GLU A 158 -17.99 6.29 -4.73
N GLU A 159 -17.55 6.74 -5.90
CA GLU A 159 -17.67 5.98 -7.15
C GLU A 159 -16.91 4.65 -7.09
N SER A 160 -15.68 4.65 -6.53
CA SER A 160 -14.87 3.44 -6.43
C SER A 160 -15.48 2.35 -5.53
N VAL A 161 -16.27 2.74 -4.53
CA VAL A 161 -16.97 1.83 -3.61
C VAL A 161 -18.42 1.54 -4.04
N ALA A 162 -18.88 2.06 -5.18
CA ALA A 162 -20.18 1.78 -5.76
C ALA A 162 -20.19 0.48 -6.60
N ARG A 163 -19.55 -0.58 -6.08
CA ARG A 163 -19.49 -1.91 -6.73
C ARG A 163 -20.50 -2.87 -6.10
N PRO A 164 -21.02 -3.86 -6.85
CA PRO A 164 -21.99 -4.83 -6.34
C PRO A 164 -21.53 -5.54 -5.06
N VAL A 165 -20.26 -5.96 -4.99
CA VAL A 165 -19.70 -6.62 -3.80
C VAL A 165 -19.75 -5.74 -2.54
N CYS A 166 -19.64 -4.42 -2.70
CA CYS A 166 -19.70 -3.46 -1.61
C CYS A 166 -21.10 -3.30 -1.01
N LEU A 167 -22.14 -3.84 -1.65
CA LEU A 167 -23.49 -3.86 -1.07
C LEU A 167 -23.57 -4.75 0.17
N ILE A 168 -22.76 -5.81 0.25
CA ILE A 168 -22.65 -6.62 1.47
C ILE A 168 -22.13 -5.73 2.61
N PHE A 169 -21.06 -4.98 2.37
CA PHE A 169 -20.47 -4.07 3.36
C PHE A 169 -21.43 -2.94 3.74
N ARG A 170 -22.14 -2.38 2.75
CA ARG A 170 -23.11 -1.30 2.96
C ARG A 170 -24.26 -1.75 3.86
N ASN A 171 -24.83 -2.91 3.59
CA ASN A 171 -25.92 -3.47 4.40
C ASN A 171 -25.43 -3.77 5.82
N LEU A 172 -24.26 -4.41 5.99
CA LEU A 172 -23.64 -4.62 7.30
C LEU A 172 -23.43 -3.32 8.08
N CYS A 173 -22.97 -2.26 7.42
CA CYS A 173 -22.80 -0.95 8.04
C CYS A 173 -24.14 -0.32 8.46
N GLN A 174 -25.24 -0.61 7.78
CA GLN A 174 -26.56 0.00 8.05
C GLN A 174 -27.37 -0.78 9.10
N MET A 175 -27.06 -2.05 9.30
CA MET A 175 -27.71 -2.90 10.29
C MET A 175 -27.20 -2.61 11.71
N GLN A 176 -28.03 -2.96 12.70
CA GLN A 176 -27.60 -3.01 14.09
C GLN A 176 -27.01 -4.39 14.38
N GLU A 177 -25.97 -4.46 15.22
CA GLU A 177 -25.22 -5.70 15.52
C GLU A 177 -26.09 -6.78 16.22
N ASP A 178 -27.20 -6.39 16.85
CA ASP A 178 -28.15 -7.28 17.52
C ASP A 178 -29.21 -7.89 16.55
N ASN A 179 -29.20 -7.48 15.29
CA ASN A 179 -30.08 -8.03 14.27
C ASN A 179 -29.60 -9.42 13.82
N SER A 180 -30.49 -10.42 13.75
CA SER A 180 -30.15 -11.75 13.22
C SER A 180 -29.58 -11.68 11.80
N GLY A 181 -30.08 -10.76 10.98
CA GLY A 181 -29.58 -10.50 9.63
C GLY A 181 -28.14 -9.98 9.58
N PHE A 182 -27.68 -9.29 10.63
CA PHE A 182 -26.27 -8.87 10.73
C PHE A 182 -25.35 -10.08 10.80
N SER A 183 -25.67 -11.05 11.66
CA SER A 183 -24.90 -12.29 11.79
C SER A 183 -24.89 -13.09 10.49
N ILE A 184 -26.04 -13.23 9.81
CA ILE A 184 -26.15 -13.97 8.56
C ILE A 184 -25.27 -13.36 7.45
N LEU A 185 -25.29 -12.03 7.30
CA LEU A 185 -24.43 -11.35 6.31
C LEU A 185 -22.94 -11.40 6.70
N LEU A 186 -22.64 -11.43 7.99
CA LEU A 186 -21.28 -11.58 8.47
C LEU A 186 -20.74 -12.99 8.16
N ASP A 187 -21.57 -14.01 8.33
CA ASP A 187 -21.27 -15.40 7.98
C ASP A 187 -21.06 -15.55 6.47
N LEU A 188 -21.91 -14.93 5.64
CA LEU A 188 -21.71 -14.88 4.18
C LEU A 188 -20.37 -14.24 3.82
N LEU A 189 -20.03 -13.12 4.48
CA LEU A 189 -18.78 -12.43 4.24
C LEU A 189 -17.56 -13.26 4.68
N ALA A 190 -17.67 -14.00 5.79
CA ALA A 190 -16.65 -14.92 6.25
C ALA A 190 -16.45 -16.11 5.30
N GLU A 191 -17.54 -16.71 4.79
CA GLU A 191 -17.49 -17.75 3.74
C GLU A 191 -16.84 -17.20 2.46
N LEU A 192 -17.19 -15.97 2.06
CA LEU A 192 -16.61 -15.31 0.89
C LEU A 192 -15.10 -15.05 1.08
N TYR A 193 -14.67 -14.66 2.29
CA TYR A 193 -13.25 -14.49 2.64
C TYR A 193 -12.45 -15.80 2.52
N GLN A 194 -13.05 -16.95 2.85
CA GLN A 194 -12.38 -18.25 2.65
C GLN A 194 -12.13 -18.57 1.18
N LYS A 195 -12.99 -18.10 0.26
CA LYS A 195 -12.84 -18.32 -1.19
C LYS A 195 -11.98 -17.23 -1.84
N GLN A 196 -12.07 -16.01 -1.34
CA GLN A 196 -11.42 -14.82 -1.88
C GLN A 196 -10.85 -13.96 -0.74
N PRO A 197 -9.59 -14.17 -0.31
CA PRO A 197 -9.02 -13.46 0.83
C PRO A 197 -8.86 -11.96 0.58
N LYS A 198 -8.80 -11.51 -0.68
CA LYS A 198 -8.69 -10.08 -1.01
C LYS A 198 -9.85 -9.24 -0.47
N ILE A 199 -10.99 -9.86 -0.16
CA ILE A 199 -12.15 -9.14 0.36
C ILE A 199 -11.88 -8.47 1.72
N GLY A 200 -10.96 -9.01 2.53
CA GLY A 200 -10.66 -8.48 3.85
C GLY A 200 -10.08 -7.05 3.80
N TYR A 201 -9.04 -6.82 2.99
CA TYR A 201 -8.52 -5.46 2.81
C TYR A 201 -9.43 -4.56 1.96
N HIS A 202 -10.32 -5.12 1.12
CA HIS A 202 -11.36 -4.33 0.44
C HIS A 202 -12.44 -3.85 1.41
N LEU A 203 -12.77 -4.63 2.44
CA LEU A 203 -13.63 -4.17 3.53
C LEU A 203 -12.96 -3.00 4.28
N LEU A 204 -11.67 -3.12 4.63
CA LEU A 204 -10.91 -2.01 5.22
C LEU A 204 -10.93 -0.76 4.34
N TYR A 205 -10.76 -0.93 3.03
CA TYR A 205 -10.89 0.17 2.08
C TYR A 205 -12.27 0.80 2.09
N TYR A 206 -13.34 -0.02 2.03
CA TYR A 206 -14.72 0.44 2.08
C TYR A 206 -15.00 1.24 3.35
N LEU A 207 -14.60 0.71 4.51
CA LEU A 207 -14.78 1.35 5.83
C LEU A 207 -14.09 2.71 5.93
N LYS A 208 -12.99 2.90 5.19
CA LYS A 208 -12.27 4.17 5.12
C LYS A 208 -12.85 5.13 4.07
N ALA A 209 -13.18 4.63 2.87
CA ALA A 209 -13.52 5.47 1.72
C ALA A 209 -15.00 5.88 1.69
N SER A 210 -15.90 5.04 2.20
CA SER A 210 -17.35 5.29 2.17
C SER A 210 -17.80 6.21 3.31
N LYS A 211 -18.51 7.29 2.97
CA LYS A 211 -19.16 8.17 3.96
C LYS A 211 -20.22 7.43 4.78
N ALA A 212 -20.88 6.43 4.19
CA ALA A 212 -21.88 5.62 4.88
C ALA A 212 -21.27 4.71 5.97
N ALA A 213 -19.97 4.43 5.87
CA ALA A 213 -19.20 3.61 6.79
C ALA A 213 -18.34 4.43 7.78
N SER A 214 -18.36 5.76 7.69
CA SER A 214 -17.58 6.64 8.56
C SER A 214 -17.81 6.33 10.04
N GLY A 215 -16.74 5.96 10.75
CA GLY A 215 -16.76 5.63 12.18
C GLY A 215 -17.25 4.22 12.50
N LYS A 216 -17.38 3.32 11.52
CA LYS A 216 -17.82 1.92 11.71
C LYS A 216 -16.66 0.93 11.55
N MET A 217 -15.44 1.33 11.87
CA MET A 217 -14.27 0.45 11.73
C MET A 217 -14.35 -0.79 12.64
N SER A 218 -15.11 -0.73 13.74
CA SER A 218 -15.40 -1.88 14.60
C SER A 218 -16.07 -3.05 13.86
N LEU A 219 -16.74 -2.80 12.72
CA LEU A 219 -17.28 -3.85 11.87
C LEU A 219 -16.18 -4.83 11.40
N TYR A 220 -14.97 -4.34 11.18
CA TYR A 220 -13.84 -5.19 10.81
C TYR A 220 -13.45 -6.13 11.95
N GLU A 221 -13.61 -5.73 13.22
CA GLU A 221 -13.38 -6.61 14.37
C GLU A 221 -14.41 -7.74 14.42
N SER A 222 -15.70 -7.41 14.22
CA SER A 222 -16.76 -8.42 14.12
C SER A 222 -16.50 -9.38 12.97
N PHE A 223 -16.10 -8.87 11.81
CA PHE A 223 -15.72 -9.67 10.66
C PHE A 223 -14.54 -10.61 10.98
N ALA A 224 -13.45 -10.09 11.55
CA ALA A 224 -12.28 -10.88 11.90
C ALA A 224 -12.64 -12.02 12.89
N GLN A 225 -13.53 -11.76 13.85
CA GLN A 225 -14.03 -12.76 14.80
C GLN A 225 -14.92 -13.82 14.14
N ALA A 226 -15.70 -13.46 13.11
CA ALA A 226 -16.54 -14.40 12.37
C ALA A 226 -15.74 -15.27 11.38
N THR A 227 -14.55 -14.83 10.96
CA THR A 227 -13.67 -15.67 10.14
C THR A 227 -13.17 -16.91 10.91
N ALA A 228 -12.71 -17.93 10.17
CA ALA A 228 -12.09 -19.11 10.76
C ALA A 228 -10.80 -18.82 11.57
N LEU A 229 -10.23 -17.63 11.45
CA LEU A 229 -9.07 -17.20 12.24
C LEU A 229 -9.47 -16.89 13.70
N GLY A 230 -10.64 -16.27 13.89
CA GLY A 230 -11.16 -15.88 15.21
C GLY A 230 -10.31 -14.85 15.96
N ASP A 231 -9.37 -14.19 15.28
CA ASP A 231 -8.38 -13.29 15.87
C ASP A 231 -8.16 -12.06 14.98
N LEU A 232 -8.35 -10.87 15.57
CA LEU A 232 -8.22 -9.58 14.89
C LEU A 232 -6.78 -9.35 14.40
N HIS A 233 -5.78 -9.63 15.25
CA HIS A 233 -4.39 -9.38 14.93
C HIS A 233 -3.96 -10.13 13.67
N THR A 234 -4.18 -11.44 13.67
CA THR A 234 -3.79 -12.33 12.58
C THR A 234 -4.54 -11.97 11.29
N CYS A 235 -5.86 -11.71 11.38
CA CYS A 235 -6.66 -11.30 10.22
C CYS A 235 -6.12 -10.00 9.61
N LEU A 236 -5.88 -8.98 10.45
CA LEU A 236 -5.36 -7.69 10.01
C LEU A 236 -3.98 -7.82 9.35
N MET A 237 -3.05 -8.58 9.94
CA MET A 237 -1.72 -8.77 9.35
C MET A 237 -1.79 -9.50 8.01
N MET A 238 -2.65 -10.52 7.88
CA MET A 238 -2.84 -11.23 6.61
C MET A 238 -3.44 -10.33 5.53
N ASP A 239 -4.46 -9.55 5.86
CA ASP A 239 -5.12 -8.64 4.93
C ASP A 239 -4.21 -7.50 4.48
N MET A 240 -3.47 -6.90 5.42
CA MET A 240 -2.48 -5.86 5.10
C MET A 240 -1.34 -6.43 4.26
N LYS A 241 -0.94 -7.70 4.48
CA LYS A 241 0.06 -8.37 3.64
C LYS A 241 -0.43 -8.61 2.22
N ALA A 242 -1.68 -9.06 2.06
CA ALA A 242 -2.30 -9.23 0.75
C ALA A 242 -2.44 -7.88 0.02
N CYS A 243 -2.84 -6.83 0.73
CA CYS A 243 -2.89 -5.46 0.21
C CYS A 243 -1.50 -4.97 -0.24
N GLN A 244 -0.46 -5.21 0.55
CA GLN A 244 0.93 -4.87 0.22
C GLN A 244 1.41 -5.55 -1.08
N GLU A 245 1.04 -6.81 -1.29
CA GLU A 245 1.42 -7.56 -2.49
C GLU A 245 0.67 -7.12 -3.75
N ASP A 246 -0.57 -6.66 -3.57
CA ASP A 246 -1.46 -6.28 -4.68
C ASP A 246 -1.34 -4.80 -5.09
N ASP A 247 -1.37 -3.88 -4.11
CA ASP A 247 -1.44 -2.43 -4.31
C ASP A 247 -0.79 -1.66 -3.14
N VAL A 248 0.47 -1.26 -3.32
CA VAL A 248 1.25 -0.47 -2.36
C VAL A 248 0.65 0.92 -2.14
N ARG A 249 -0.03 1.49 -3.13
CA ARG A 249 -0.64 2.82 -3.03
C ARG A 249 -1.87 2.76 -2.12
N LEU A 250 -2.69 1.72 -2.27
CA LEU A 250 -3.80 1.44 -1.36
C LEU A 250 -3.30 1.16 0.07
N LEU A 251 -2.21 0.41 0.22
CA LEU A 251 -1.57 0.18 1.53
C LEU A 251 -1.22 1.50 2.23
N CYS A 252 -0.55 2.41 1.52
CA CYS A 252 -0.18 3.72 2.07
C CYS A 252 -1.41 4.56 2.42
N TYR A 253 -2.44 4.53 1.57
CA TYR A 253 -3.70 5.20 1.83
C TYR A 253 -4.37 4.66 3.10
N LEU A 254 -4.43 3.33 3.30
CA LEU A 254 -5.09 2.72 4.47
C LEU A 254 -4.32 2.92 5.78
N THR A 255 -2.98 2.91 5.71
CA THR A 255 -2.07 2.92 6.86
C THR A 255 -2.47 3.89 7.99
N PRO A 256 -2.72 5.19 7.75
CA PRO A 256 -3.16 6.11 8.81
C PRO A 256 -4.37 5.62 9.60
N SER A 257 -5.42 5.17 8.90
CA SER A 257 -6.67 4.71 9.53
C SER A 257 -6.45 3.44 10.33
N ILE A 258 -5.64 2.51 9.82
CA ILE A 258 -5.34 1.24 10.51
C ILE A 258 -4.58 1.47 11.83
N TYR A 259 -3.59 2.35 11.82
CA TYR A 259 -2.85 2.71 13.04
C TYR A 259 -3.71 3.48 14.06
N SER A 260 -4.65 4.29 13.59
CA SER A 260 -5.57 5.06 14.46
C SER A 260 -6.65 4.20 15.09
N GLU A 261 -7.26 3.29 14.32
CA GLU A 261 -8.40 2.47 14.77
C GLU A 261 -7.94 1.22 15.53
N PHE A 262 -6.79 0.63 15.17
CA PHE A 262 -6.24 -0.58 15.81
C PHE A 262 -4.86 -0.34 16.45
N PRO A 263 -4.69 0.62 17.37
CA PRO A 263 -3.39 0.95 17.95
C PRO A 263 -2.83 -0.19 18.80
N ASP A 264 -3.70 -1.00 19.42
CA ASP A 264 -3.28 -2.14 20.22
C ASP A 264 -2.69 -3.27 19.38
N GLU A 265 -3.16 -3.45 18.14
CA GLU A 265 -2.65 -4.49 17.24
C GLU A 265 -1.43 -4.01 16.46
N THR A 266 -1.35 -2.72 16.14
CA THR A 266 -0.33 -2.17 15.24
C THR A 266 0.91 -1.60 15.93
N LEU A 267 0.78 -1.09 17.17
CA LEU A 267 1.88 -0.39 17.86
C LEU A 267 2.68 -1.28 18.82
N ARG A 268 2.24 -2.53 19.04
CA ARG A 268 2.91 -3.49 19.93
C ARG A 268 4.12 -4.16 19.27
N SER A 269 4.09 -4.36 17.96
CA SER A 269 5.15 -5.01 17.19
C SER A 269 5.60 -4.15 16.00
N GLY A 270 6.81 -4.39 15.51
CA GLY A 270 7.32 -3.76 14.29
C GLY A 270 6.86 -4.44 13.00
N GLU A 271 5.91 -5.38 13.06
CA GLU A 271 5.54 -6.25 11.92
C GLU A 271 4.87 -5.46 10.80
N LEU A 272 3.79 -4.74 11.10
CA LEU A 272 3.11 -3.89 10.11
C LEU A 272 4.05 -2.79 9.59
N LEU A 273 4.87 -2.21 10.48
CA LEU A 273 5.86 -1.21 10.08
C LEU A 273 6.86 -1.79 9.08
N ASN A 274 7.42 -2.98 9.34
CA ASN A 274 8.34 -3.66 8.44
C ASN A 274 7.68 -3.94 7.09
N MET A 275 6.45 -4.43 7.10
CA MET A 275 5.66 -4.69 5.89
C MET A 275 5.52 -3.44 5.02
N ILE A 276 5.24 -2.28 5.63
CA ILE A 276 5.15 -1.00 4.92
C ILE A 276 6.54 -0.58 4.39
N VAL A 277 7.55 -0.47 5.26
CA VAL A 277 8.86 0.06 4.85
C VAL A 277 9.60 -0.82 3.85
N ALA A 278 9.21 -2.08 3.71
CA ALA A 278 9.76 -3.04 2.75
C ALA A 278 9.34 -2.77 1.30
N VAL A 279 8.24 -2.04 1.06
CA VAL A 279 7.72 -1.81 -0.31
C VAL A 279 7.53 -0.35 -0.70
N ILE A 280 7.51 0.57 0.27
CA ILE A 280 7.33 1.99 -0.04
C ILE A 280 8.51 2.57 -0.83
N ASP A 281 8.23 3.57 -1.65
CA ASP A 281 9.24 4.42 -2.26
C ASP A 281 9.50 5.71 -1.47
N SER A 282 10.35 6.59 -1.99
CA SER A 282 10.67 7.86 -1.34
C SER A 282 9.51 8.85 -1.30
N THR A 283 8.61 8.81 -2.28
CA THR A 283 7.45 9.71 -2.37
C THR A 283 6.41 9.29 -1.34
N GLN A 284 6.10 8.01 -1.28
CA GLN A 284 5.20 7.40 -0.29
C GLN A 284 5.74 7.57 1.13
N LEU A 285 7.05 7.43 1.35
CA LEU A 285 7.68 7.75 2.63
C LEU A 285 7.43 9.21 3.04
N GLN A 286 7.60 10.15 2.11
CA GLN A 286 7.36 11.57 2.37
C GLN A 286 5.88 11.84 2.71
N GLU A 287 4.94 11.21 2.03
CA GLU A 287 3.50 11.29 2.32
C GLU A 287 3.17 10.77 3.73
N LEU A 288 3.69 9.59 4.09
CA LEU A 288 3.54 9.03 5.44
C LEU A 288 4.15 9.94 6.51
N MET A 289 5.32 10.52 6.26
CA MET A 289 5.91 11.52 7.16
C MET A 289 5.01 12.75 7.32
N CYS A 290 4.37 13.22 6.24
CA CYS A 290 3.42 14.32 6.32
C CYS A 290 2.21 13.95 7.18
N HIS A 291 1.66 12.74 7.03
CA HIS A 291 0.58 12.26 7.91
C HIS A 291 1.00 12.24 9.38
N VAL A 292 2.23 11.82 9.69
CA VAL A 292 2.77 11.87 11.06
C VAL A 292 2.86 13.31 11.56
N MET A 293 3.45 14.21 10.78
CA MET A 293 3.64 15.61 11.17
C MET A 293 2.31 16.37 11.35
N MET A 294 1.28 16.01 10.58
CA MET A 294 -0.08 16.55 10.72
C MET A 294 -0.85 15.95 11.90
N GLY A 295 -0.33 14.89 12.53
CA GLY A 295 -0.99 14.18 13.63
C GLY A 295 -2.04 13.15 13.18
N ASN A 296 -2.10 12.84 11.89
CA ASN A 296 -3.03 11.88 11.30
C ASN A 296 -2.52 10.43 11.37
N LEU A 297 -1.26 10.23 11.72
CA LEU A 297 -0.62 8.92 11.81
C LEU A 297 0.34 8.88 13.00
N VAL A 298 0.22 7.84 13.82
CA VAL A 298 1.15 7.54 14.90
C VAL A 298 1.59 6.09 14.73
N MET A 299 2.88 5.87 14.47
CA MET A 299 3.48 4.54 14.24
C MET A 299 4.34 4.06 15.41
N PHE A 300 4.66 4.94 16.35
CA PHE A 300 5.50 4.62 17.51
C PHE A 300 4.87 5.09 18.81
N ARG A 301 4.97 4.25 19.85
CA ARG A 301 4.67 4.63 21.23
C ARG A 301 5.91 4.57 22.09
N LYS A 302 5.93 5.33 23.20
CA LYS A 302 7.09 5.42 24.09
C LYS A 302 7.50 4.09 24.72
N ASP A 303 6.55 3.17 24.91
CA ASP A 303 6.73 1.84 25.48
C ASP A 303 7.34 0.84 24.48
N SER A 304 7.02 0.93 23.20
CA SER A 304 7.43 -0.04 22.17
C SER A 304 8.55 0.45 21.23
N VAL A 305 8.74 1.77 21.10
CA VAL A 305 9.65 2.37 20.11
C VAL A 305 11.08 1.82 20.17
N LEU A 306 11.65 1.68 21.36
CA LEU A 306 13.02 1.15 21.50
C LEU A 306 13.13 -0.28 20.98
N ASN A 307 12.16 -1.14 21.29
CA ASN A 307 12.15 -2.53 20.85
C ASN A 307 12.00 -2.62 19.33
N ILE A 308 11.10 -1.82 18.75
CA ILE A 308 10.88 -1.76 17.29
C ILE A 308 12.16 -1.28 16.58
N LEU A 309 12.82 -0.25 17.10
CA LEU A 309 14.08 0.24 16.52
C LEU A 309 15.24 -0.76 16.66
N ILE A 310 15.28 -1.55 17.73
CA ILE A 310 16.27 -2.64 17.85
C ILE A 310 15.99 -3.72 16.82
N GLN A 311 14.72 -4.11 16.62
CA GLN A 311 14.33 -5.07 15.58
C GLN A 311 14.68 -4.56 14.17
N SER A 312 14.51 -3.26 13.92
CA SER A 312 14.81 -2.69 12.62
C SER A 312 16.28 -2.70 12.24
N LEU A 313 17.20 -2.90 13.19
CA LEU A 313 18.63 -3.03 12.88
C LEU A 313 18.96 -4.22 11.98
N ASP A 314 18.09 -5.24 11.94
CA ASP A 314 18.22 -6.43 11.10
C ASP A 314 17.52 -6.30 9.74
N TRP A 315 16.81 -5.18 9.49
CA TRP A 315 16.07 -4.90 8.25
C TRP A 315 16.97 -4.41 7.12
N GLU A 316 16.43 -4.30 5.91
CA GLU A 316 17.20 -3.82 4.76
C GLU A 316 17.62 -2.35 4.88
N THR A 317 18.58 -1.92 4.05
CA THR A 317 19.17 -0.58 4.17
C THR A 317 18.15 0.54 3.99
N PHE A 318 17.23 0.39 3.03
CA PHE A 318 16.17 1.38 2.81
C PHE A 318 15.09 1.29 3.90
N GLU A 319 14.69 0.08 4.29
CA GLU A 319 13.75 -0.16 5.39
C GLU A 319 14.20 0.52 6.70
N GLN A 320 15.49 0.38 7.05
CA GLN A 320 16.09 1.09 8.17
C GLN A 320 15.99 2.60 8.00
N TYR A 321 16.43 3.14 6.86
CA TYR A 321 16.36 4.57 6.58
C TYR A 321 14.93 5.11 6.76
N SER A 322 13.94 4.47 6.12
CA SER A 322 12.53 4.83 6.19
C SER A 322 11.99 4.78 7.61
N THR A 323 12.31 3.73 8.37
CA THR A 323 11.93 3.59 9.78
C THR A 323 12.46 4.75 10.62
N TRP A 324 13.73 5.12 10.45
CA TRP A 324 14.33 6.24 11.15
C TRP A 324 13.72 7.59 10.73
N GLN A 325 13.44 7.80 9.45
CA GLN A 325 12.76 9.03 9.00
C GLN A 325 11.36 9.15 9.59
N LEU A 326 10.59 8.06 9.61
CA LEU A 326 9.28 8.03 10.25
C LEU A 326 9.40 8.30 11.75
N PHE A 327 10.37 7.69 12.45
CA PHE A 327 10.62 7.96 13.86
C PHE A 327 10.94 9.45 14.11
N LEU A 328 11.81 10.06 13.31
CA LEU A 328 12.17 11.47 13.45
C LEU A 328 11.02 12.43 13.15
N ALA A 329 10.05 12.02 12.32
CA ALA A 329 8.82 12.77 12.11
C ALA A 329 7.92 12.78 13.36
N HIS A 330 8.09 11.81 14.27
CA HIS A 330 7.40 11.81 15.55
C HIS A 330 8.12 12.71 16.57
N ASN A 331 7.34 13.37 17.42
CA ASN A 331 7.86 14.17 18.54
C ASN A 331 8.24 13.30 19.76
N ILE A 332 9.04 12.25 19.54
CA ILE A 332 9.55 11.38 20.62
C ILE A 332 10.95 11.85 21.05
N PRO A 333 11.18 12.13 22.34
CA PRO A 333 12.50 12.56 22.82
C PRO A 333 13.57 11.51 22.54
N LEU A 334 14.72 11.95 22.01
CA LEU A 334 15.83 11.06 21.66
C LEU A 334 16.39 10.30 22.88
N GLU A 335 16.21 10.84 24.09
CA GLU A 335 16.60 10.18 25.34
C GLU A 335 15.95 8.79 25.48
N THR A 336 14.74 8.63 24.97
CA THR A 336 13.97 7.37 25.01
C THR A 336 14.68 6.24 24.26
N ILE A 337 15.45 6.58 23.24
CA ILE A 337 16.10 5.61 22.34
C ILE A 337 17.61 5.52 22.53
N ILE A 338 18.22 6.30 23.44
CA ILE A 338 19.66 6.22 23.77
C ILE A 338 20.14 4.78 24.03
N PRO A 339 19.39 3.89 24.71
CA PRO A 339 19.84 2.52 24.95
C PRO A 339 20.15 1.71 23.67
N ILE A 340 19.61 2.09 22.51
CA ILE A 340 19.90 1.43 21.23
C ILE A 340 21.39 1.43 20.88
N LEU A 341 22.15 2.42 21.37
CA LEU A 341 23.59 2.52 21.15
C LEU A 341 24.35 1.28 21.64
N GLN A 342 23.82 0.57 22.65
CA GLN A 342 24.42 -0.68 23.15
C GLN A 342 24.31 -1.84 22.15
N HIS A 343 23.34 -1.77 21.25
CA HIS A 343 23.07 -2.79 20.23
C HIS A 343 23.79 -2.51 18.90
N LEU A 344 24.31 -1.30 18.70
CA LEU A 344 25.03 -0.90 17.49
C LEU A 344 26.43 -1.53 17.44
N LYS A 345 26.61 -2.55 16.58
CA LYS A 345 27.90 -3.23 16.38
C LYS A 345 28.75 -2.50 15.34
N TYR A 346 29.97 -2.09 15.72
CA TYR A 346 30.92 -1.31 14.88
C TYR A 346 31.36 -2.00 13.56
N LYS A 347 31.06 -3.28 13.35
CA LYS A 347 31.62 -4.09 12.24
C LYS A 347 30.75 -4.19 10.98
N GLY A 348 29.72 -3.36 10.79
CA GLY A 348 28.87 -3.37 9.60
C GLY A 348 28.69 -1.99 8.97
N ARG A 349 28.59 -1.92 7.63
CA ARG A 349 28.25 -0.71 6.83
C ARG A 349 26.95 0.02 7.29
N ILE A 350 26.17 -0.63 8.14
CA ILE A 350 24.92 -0.18 8.78
C ILE A 350 25.17 0.93 9.83
N LEU A 351 26.34 0.91 10.48
CA LEU A 351 26.67 1.85 11.55
C LEU A 351 26.72 3.29 11.04
N PHE A 352 27.25 3.54 9.84
CA PHE A 352 27.46 4.91 9.35
C PHE A 352 26.12 5.62 9.11
N LYS A 353 25.08 4.93 8.65
CA LYS A 353 23.78 5.56 8.33
C LYS A 353 22.93 5.79 9.57
N CYS A 354 22.81 4.81 10.46
CA CYS A 354 22.12 4.99 11.76
C CYS A 354 22.86 6.03 12.63
N LEU A 355 24.20 6.03 12.64
CA LEU A 355 24.95 7.10 13.32
C LEU A 355 24.75 8.45 12.63
N THR A 356 24.75 8.56 11.30
CA THR A 356 24.53 9.86 10.65
C THR A 356 23.14 10.41 10.96
N LEU A 357 22.11 9.55 10.94
CA LEU A 357 20.74 9.91 11.29
C LEU A 357 20.51 10.15 12.78
N PHE A 358 21.31 9.56 13.67
CA PHE A 358 21.23 9.77 15.11
C PHE A 358 22.06 10.99 15.58
N PHE A 359 23.25 11.18 15.00
CA PHE A 359 24.14 12.29 15.33
C PHE A 359 23.69 13.63 14.73
N PHE A 360 23.02 13.64 13.58
CA PHE A 360 22.52 14.89 13.00
C PHE A 360 21.46 15.57 13.89
N PRO A 361 20.43 14.88 14.41
CA PRO A 361 19.49 15.43 15.39
C PRO A 361 20.13 15.78 16.74
N LEU A 362 21.05 14.96 17.27
CA LEU A 362 21.75 15.26 18.53
C LEU A 362 22.61 16.54 18.44
N ARG A 363 23.09 16.88 17.24
CA ARG A 363 23.79 18.14 16.98
C ARG A 363 22.89 19.37 17.15
N PHE A 364 21.57 19.22 16.99
CA PHE A 364 20.57 20.28 17.22
C PHE A 364 20.10 20.37 18.67
N VAL A 365 20.17 19.28 19.46
CA VAL A 365 19.83 19.29 20.90
C VAL A 365 20.94 19.93 21.76
N SER A 366 22.14 20.09 21.19
CA SER A 366 23.32 20.63 21.89
C SER A 366 23.51 22.16 21.78
N TYR A 367 22.47 22.91 21.37
CA TYR A 367 22.49 24.39 21.27
C TYR A 367 21.35 25.06 22.02
#